data_AF-A0A356TRA4-F1
#
_entry.id   AF-A0A356TRA4-F1
#
_cell.length_a   1.000
_cell.length_b   1.000
_cell.length_c   1.000
_cell.angle_alpha   90.00
_cell.angle_beta   90.00
_cell.angle_gamma   90.00
#
_symmetry.space_group_name_H-M   'P 1'
#
loop_
_entity.id
_entity.type
_entity.pdbx_description
1 polymer ?
#
loop_
_entity_poly.entity_id
_entity_poly.type
_entity_poly.pdbx_seq_one_letter_code
_entity_poly.pdbx_strand_id
1 'polypeptide(L)'
;MGWLSRLAPVAGPLLPAARAFLDGHPGAPRPLGEGGDGLRQLADAIDDWAEREEVDAQDEERFVEGAGAVLALLLLAHVGEGAHVAKEGTHRVRLGRGGFFDPFAAIDRALEGPDARSVLAEEVRRAEAEAAGAAGVGRLMRLLEERLGSDRVARAFGPEVILDDGVELDLGRVLRATEDESEAAAVQAIDKLVSMLPGRGGAGLAWEEIEARLVPRLVAPGFVARLGAEGRGALAAR
;
A
#
# COMPACT_ATOMS: atom_id res chain seq x y z
N MET A 1 -10.13 14.16 25.08
CA MET A 1 -9.18 13.49 24.16
C MET A 1 -8.39 12.34 24.81
N GLY A 2 -8.94 11.61 25.79
CA GLY A 2 -8.19 10.54 26.47
C GLY A 2 -7.84 9.33 25.60
N TRP A 3 -8.61 9.10 24.53
CA TRP A 3 -8.42 7.97 23.63
C TRP A 3 -7.18 8.12 22.73
N LEU A 4 -6.88 9.33 22.25
CA LEU A 4 -5.68 9.60 21.44
C LEU A 4 -4.39 9.24 22.18
N SER A 5 -4.34 9.49 23.50
CA SER A 5 -3.17 9.13 24.31
C SER A 5 -2.95 7.62 24.41
N ARG A 6 -4.00 6.79 24.26
CA ARG A 6 -3.87 5.33 24.22
C ARG A 6 -3.13 4.84 22.97
N LEU A 7 -3.18 5.62 21.89
CA LEU A 7 -2.56 5.27 20.61
C LEU A 7 -1.08 5.67 20.52
N ALA A 8 -0.54 6.39 21.51
CA ALA A 8 0.85 6.85 21.48
C ALA A 8 1.90 5.76 21.13
N PRO A 9 1.77 4.50 21.59
CA PRO A 9 2.74 3.45 21.24
C PRO A 9 2.74 3.04 19.77
N VAL A 10 1.65 3.29 19.03
CA VAL A 10 1.45 2.77 17.66
C VAL A 10 1.23 3.86 16.62
N ALA A 11 0.98 5.11 17.05
CA ALA A 11 0.61 6.21 16.16
C ALA A 11 1.78 6.90 15.46
N GLY A 12 3.00 6.80 16.02
CA GLY A 12 4.17 7.47 15.46
C GLY A 12 3.95 8.98 15.21
N PRO A 13 4.33 9.53 14.05
CA PRO A 13 4.16 10.94 13.71
C PRO A 13 2.70 11.36 13.45
N LEU A 14 1.78 10.41 13.30
CA LEU A 14 0.36 10.74 13.10
C LEU A 14 -0.23 11.43 14.34
N LEU A 15 0.21 11.06 15.54
CA LEU A 15 -0.30 11.65 16.78
C LEU A 15 0.00 13.15 16.90
N PRO A 16 1.26 13.63 16.78
CA PRO A 16 1.53 15.07 16.80
C PRO A 16 0.89 15.81 15.61
N ALA A 17 0.82 15.22 14.42
CA ALA A 17 0.17 15.83 13.26
C ALA A 17 -1.34 16.05 13.51
N ALA A 18 -2.05 15.01 13.97
CA ALA A 18 -3.46 15.11 14.31
C ALA A 18 -3.71 16.12 15.43
N ARG A 19 -2.84 16.17 16.45
CA ARG A 19 -2.93 17.17 17.53
C ARG A 19 -2.73 18.59 17.01
N ALA A 20 -1.73 18.82 16.16
CA ALA A 20 -1.50 20.14 15.58
C ALA A 20 -2.68 20.59 14.71
N PHE A 21 -3.25 19.67 13.92
CA PHE A 21 -4.45 19.94 13.12
C PHE A 21 -5.65 20.27 14.00
N LEU A 22 -5.98 19.39 14.95
CA LEU A 22 -7.06 19.62 15.90
C LEU A 22 -6.81 20.95 16.61
N ASP A 23 -5.62 21.15 17.18
CA ASP A 23 -4.92 22.29 17.81
C ASP A 23 -4.99 23.67 17.15
N GLY A 24 -4.85 23.72 15.84
CA GLY A 24 -4.54 24.97 15.13
C GLY A 24 -5.36 25.24 13.88
N HIS A 25 -6.03 24.23 13.33
CA HIS A 25 -6.68 24.37 12.04
C HIS A 25 -8.11 24.94 12.16
N PRO A 26 -8.46 26.04 11.46
CA PRO A 26 -9.81 26.59 11.48
C PRO A 26 -10.85 25.63 10.89
N GLY A 27 -11.88 25.28 11.68
CA GLY A 27 -12.90 24.30 11.29
C GLY A 27 -12.59 22.87 11.74
N ALA A 28 -11.40 22.62 12.32
CA ALA A 28 -11.12 21.31 12.89
C ALA A 28 -12.06 21.00 14.08
N PRO A 29 -12.59 19.76 14.16
CA PRO A 29 -13.59 19.41 15.15
C PRO A 29 -13.02 19.42 16.58
N ARG A 30 -13.64 20.21 17.47
CA ARG A 30 -13.30 20.24 18.89
C ARG A 30 -14.53 20.24 19.79
N PRO A 31 -14.64 19.30 20.76
CA PRO A 31 -13.75 18.15 20.96
C PRO A 31 -13.97 17.07 19.89
N LEU A 32 -12.90 16.41 19.46
CA LEU A 32 -12.98 15.23 18.59
C LEU A 32 -13.49 14.01 19.38
N GLY A 33 -14.58 13.40 18.89
CA GLY A 33 -15.14 12.13 19.37
C GLY A 33 -14.29 10.91 18.98
N GLU A 34 -14.65 9.74 19.51
CA GLU A 34 -14.05 8.45 19.11
C GLU A 34 -15.04 7.71 18.21
N GLY A 35 -14.55 6.79 17.36
CA GLY A 35 -15.39 5.96 16.50
C GLY A 35 -16.25 6.77 15.52
N GLY A 36 -17.51 6.36 15.35
CA GLY A 36 -18.42 6.93 14.35
C GLY A 36 -18.73 8.42 14.57
N ASP A 37 -18.72 8.91 15.81
CA ASP A 37 -18.91 10.33 16.08
C ASP A 37 -17.70 11.16 15.63
N GLY A 38 -16.48 10.66 15.86
CA GLY A 38 -15.26 11.28 15.36
C GLY A 38 -15.20 11.28 13.83
N LEU A 39 -15.64 10.18 13.20
CA LEU A 39 -15.70 10.10 11.74
C LEU A 39 -16.71 11.10 11.14
N ARG A 40 -17.88 11.25 11.77
CA ARG A 40 -18.90 12.23 11.35
C ARG A 40 -18.36 13.65 11.46
N GLN A 41 -17.73 13.99 12.58
CA GLN A 41 -17.11 15.30 12.81
C GLN A 41 -15.99 15.60 11.81
N LEU A 42 -15.21 14.59 11.43
CA LEU A 42 -14.18 14.74 10.40
C LEU A 42 -14.81 14.97 9.02
N ALA A 43 -15.86 14.23 8.66
CA ALA A 43 -16.58 14.42 7.40
C ALA A 43 -17.14 15.85 7.29
N ASP A 44 -17.81 16.32 8.34
CA ASP A 44 -18.37 17.68 8.37
C ASP A 44 -17.26 18.75 8.18
N ALA A 45 -16.07 18.54 8.78
CA ALA A 45 -14.93 19.45 8.60
C ALA A 45 -14.30 19.41 7.20
N ILE A 46 -14.40 18.29 6.48
CA ILE A 46 -13.95 18.16 5.09
C ILE A 46 -14.92 18.88 4.16
N ASP A 47 -16.22 18.68 4.34
CA ASP A 47 -17.26 19.38 3.56
C ASP A 47 -17.12 20.90 3.74
N ASP A 48 -17.00 21.38 4.99
CA ASP A 48 -16.78 22.80 5.30
C ASP A 48 -15.48 23.37 4.68
N TRP A 49 -14.45 22.53 4.51
CA TRP A 49 -13.20 22.92 3.87
C TRP A 49 -13.32 22.97 2.35
N ALA A 50 -13.98 21.99 1.75
CA ALA A 50 -14.18 21.89 0.30
C ALA A 50 -14.99 23.05 -0.28
N GLU A 51 -15.85 23.69 0.52
CA GLU A 51 -16.64 24.87 0.11
C GLU A 51 -15.83 26.18 0.04
N ARG A 52 -14.54 26.18 0.38
CA ARG A 52 -13.71 27.40 0.37
C ARG A 52 -13.25 27.77 -1.04
N GLU A 53 -13.50 29.01 -1.45
CA GLU A 53 -13.22 29.50 -2.82
C GLU A 53 -11.73 29.81 -3.09
N GLU A 54 -10.95 30.14 -2.06
CA GLU A 54 -9.52 30.44 -2.19
C GLU A 54 -8.72 29.66 -1.15
N VAL A 55 -8.11 28.56 -1.57
CA VAL A 55 -7.18 27.75 -0.78
C VAL A 55 -5.88 27.63 -1.57
N ASP A 56 -4.76 27.98 -0.94
CA ASP A 56 -3.46 27.74 -1.57
C ASP A 56 -3.02 26.28 -1.38
N ALA A 57 -2.12 25.83 -2.26
CA ALA A 57 -1.67 24.43 -2.25
C ALA A 57 -1.00 24.00 -0.94
N GLN A 58 -0.39 24.94 -0.21
CA GLN A 58 0.27 24.63 1.06
C GLN A 58 -0.76 24.39 2.17
N ASP A 59 -1.83 25.17 2.20
CA ASP A 59 -2.92 25.02 3.15
C ASP A 59 -3.77 23.78 2.86
N GLU A 60 -3.95 23.43 1.57
CA GLU A 60 -4.54 22.16 1.17
C GLU A 60 -3.69 20.96 1.65
N GLU A 61 -2.39 20.96 1.39
CA GLU A 61 -1.47 19.90 1.84
C GLU A 61 -1.52 19.72 3.37
N ARG A 62 -1.48 20.83 4.12
CA ARG A 62 -1.60 20.81 5.59
C ARG A 62 -2.94 20.28 6.06
N PHE A 63 -4.02 20.59 5.35
CA PHE A 63 -5.34 20.06 5.66
C PHE A 63 -5.37 18.55 5.46
N VAL A 64 -4.91 18.06 4.31
CA VAL A 64 -4.85 16.63 3.98
C VAL A 64 -3.99 15.87 4.99
N GLU A 65 -2.81 16.38 5.33
CA GLU A 65 -1.94 15.78 6.34
C GLU A 65 -2.62 15.68 7.71
N GLY A 66 -3.26 16.78 8.14
CA GLY A 66 -3.92 16.86 9.44
C GLY A 66 -5.16 15.99 9.54
N ALA A 67 -6.07 16.10 8.57
CA ALA A 67 -7.29 15.32 8.48
C ALA A 67 -6.98 13.83 8.28
N GLY A 68 -5.97 13.50 7.46
CA GLY A 68 -5.51 12.14 7.23
C GLY A 68 -4.93 11.54 8.50
N ALA A 69 -4.14 12.30 9.25
CA ALA A 69 -3.67 11.86 10.57
C ALA A 69 -4.82 11.60 11.55
N VAL A 70 -5.86 12.44 11.57
CA VAL A 70 -7.06 12.20 12.38
C VAL A 70 -7.79 10.92 11.97
N LEU A 71 -8.03 10.72 10.67
CA LEU A 71 -8.67 9.52 10.13
C LEU A 71 -7.90 8.26 10.50
N ALA A 72 -6.58 8.30 10.37
CA ALA A 72 -5.69 7.20 10.73
C ALA A 72 -5.83 6.80 12.21
N LEU A 73 -5.88 7.79 13.12
CA LEU A 73 -6.04 7.54 14.54
C LEU A 73 -7.44 7.00 14.88
N LEU A 74 -8.48 7.50 14.22
CA LEU A 74 -9.84 6.95 14.37
C LEU A 74 -9.88 5.47 13.96
N LEU A 75 -9.24 5.10 12.85
CA LEU A 75 -9.14 3.72 12.39
C LEU A 75 -8.31 2.84 13.34
N LEU A 76 -7.17 3.34 13.83
CA LEU A 76 -6.36 2.61 14.81
C LEU A 76 -7.11 2.36 16.12
N ALA A 77 -7.88 3.35 16.60
CA ALA A 77 -8.75 3.18 17.76
C ALA A 77 -9.89 2.19 17.50
N HIS A 78 -10.44 2.19 16.29
CA HIS A 78 -11.56 1.32 15.91
C HIS A 78 -11.16 -0.14 15.71
N VAL A 79 -10.12 -0.40 14.89
CA VAL A 79 -9.64 -1.74 14.56
C VAL A 79 -8.88 -2.36 15.74
N GLY A 80 -8.18 -1.54 16.53
CA GLY A 80 -7.45 -1.96 17.73
C GLY A 80 -6.10 -2.65 17.46
N GLU A 81 -6.02 -3.50 16.42
CA GLU A 81 -4.77 -4.09 15.94
C GLU A 81 -4.25 -3.30 14.73
N GLY A 82 -3.13 -2.60 14.90
CA GLY A 82 -2.54 -1.82 13.82
C GLY A 82 -1.43 -0.91 14.29
N ALA A 83 -0.74 -0.28 13.35
CA ALA A 83 0.27 0.74 13.65
C ALA A 83 0.52 1.64 12.45
N HIS A 84 1.01 2.84 12.73
CA HIS A 84 1.72 3.65 11.74
C HIS A 84 2.91 2.86 11.18
N VAL A 85 3.09 2.97 9.88
CA VAL A 85 4.24 2.45 9.15
C VAL A 85 4.72 3.49 8.14
N ALA A 86 6.02 3.51 7.86
CA ALA A 86 6.59 4.39 6.86
C ALA A 86 7.70 3.70 6.04
N LYS A 87 7.81 4.12 4.78
CA LYS A 87 8.88 3.73 3.87
C LYS A 87 9.16 4.92 2.93
N GLU A 88 10.43 5.34 2.83
CA GLU A 88 10.89 6.33 1.85
C GLU A 88 10.07 7.64 1.81
N GLY A 89 9.64 8.13 2.97
CA GLY A 89 8.83 9.35 3.08
C GLY A 89 7.32 9.13 2.88
N THR A 90 6.89 7.91 2.53
CA THR A 90 5.47 7.55 2.45
C THR A 90 4.98 7.02 3.79
N HIS A 91 3.86 7.57 4.28
CA HIS A 91 3.25 7.21 5.56
C HIS A 91 1.92 6.48 5.34
N ARG A 92 1.71 5.37 6.03
CA ARG A 92 0.47 4.58 5.98
C ARG A 92 0.10 4.03 7.35
N VAL A 93 -1.06 3.38 7.40
CA VAL A 93 -1.49 2.58 8.53
C VAL A 93 -1.54 1.12 8.13
N ARG A 94 -0.85 0.26 8.89
CA ARG A 94 -1.12 -1.17 8.87
C ARG A 94 -2.30 -1.45 9.80
N LEU A 95 -3.32 -2.12 9.28
CA LEU A 95 -4.54 -2.49 9.99
C LEU A 95 -4.67 -4.02 10.05
N GLY A 96 -5.11 -4.53 11.20
CA GLY A 96 -5.13 -5.96 11.47
C GLY A 96 -3.74 -6.59 11.30
N ARG A 97 -3.70 -7.83 10.81
CA ARG A 97 -2.45 -8.59 10.67
C ARG A 97 -1.62 -8.17 9.45
N GLY A 98 -2.25 -7.75 8.37
CA GLY A 98 -1.55 -7.40 7.12
C GLY A 98 -2.29 -6.47 6.17
N GLY A 99 -3.43 -5.88 6.59
CA GLY A 99 -4.14 -4.89 5.80
C GLY A 99 -3.41 -3.55 5.79
N PHE A 100 -3.58 -2.76 4.74
CA PHE A 100 -3.00 -1.42 4.65
C PHE A 100 -4.04 -0.39 4.26
N PHE A 101 -3.88 0.81 4.80
CA PHE A 101 -4.73 1.95 4.50
C PHE A 101 -3.88 3.21 4.31
N ASP A 102 -4.22 3.97 3.28
CA ASP A 102 -3.64 5.28 2.98
C ASP A 102 -4.63 6.37 3.37
N PRO A 103 -4.50 6.95 4.57
CA PRO A 103 -5.48 7.89 5.09
C PRO A 103 -5.42 9.24 4.35
N PHE A 104 -4.28 9.61 3.78
CA PHE A 104 -4.12 10.89 3.09
C PHE A 104 -4.84 10.85 1.74
N ALA A 105 -4.59 9.79 0.96
CA ALA A 105 -5.32 9.55 -0.28
C ALA A 105 -6.84 9.37 -0.07
N ALA A 106 -7.28 8.93 1.12
CA ALA A 106 -8.70 8.90 1.47
C ALA A 106 -9.29 10.29 1.71
N ILE A 107 -8.52 11.22 2.28
CA ILE A 107 -8.94 12.62 2.41
C ILE A 107 -8.98 13.31 1.05
N ASP A 108 -7.97 13.14 0.20
CA ASP A 108 -7.98 13.71 -1.16
C ASP A 108 -9.25 13.31 -1.92
N ARG A 109 -9.59 12.01 -1.87
CA ARG A 109 -10.82 11.51 -2.49
C ARG A 109 -12.10 12.03 -1.85
N ALA A 110 -12.07 12.33 -0.55
CA ALA A 110 -13.22 12.93 0.14
C ALA A 110 -13.40 14.40 -0.25
N LEU A 111 -12.31 15.14 -0.49
CA LEU A 111 -12.31 16.52 -0.98
C LEU A 111 -12.81 16.62 -2.43
N GLU A 112 -12.42 15.67 -3.29
CA GLU A 112 -12.87 15.59 -4.68
C GLU A 112 -14.25 14.93 -4.83
N GLY A 113 -14.75 14.33 -3.76
CA GLY A 113 -15.97 13.55 -3.73
C GLY A 113 -17.25 14.39 -3.78
N PRO A 114 -18.41 13.76 -3.99
CA PRO A 114 -19.71 14.45 -3.95
C PRO A 114 -20.10 14.90 -2.54
N ASP A 115 -19.74 14.12 -1.52
CA ASP A 115 -19.88 14.45 -0.10
C ASP A 115 -18.86 13.63 0.71
N ALA A 116 -18.20 14.26 1.69
CA ALA A 116 -17.13 13.62 2.44
C ALA A 116 -17.62 12.42 3.24
N ARG A 117 -18.87 12.46 3.73
CA ARG A 117 -19.43 11.40 4.56
C ARG A 117 -19.57 10.08 3.81
N SER A 118 -20.10 10.10 2.57
CA SER A 118 -20.27 8.90 1.77
C SER A 118 -18.94 8.30 1.36
N VAL A 119 -17.98 9.15 0.96
CA VAL A 119 -16.61 8.71 0.61
C VAL A 119 -15.91 8.10 1.81
N LEU A 120 -15.88 8.79 2.96
CA LEU A 120 -15.24 8.26 4.16
C LEU A 120 -15.89 6.96 4.65
N ALA A 121 -17.22 6.83 4.53
CA ALA A 121 -17.89 5.58 4.88
C ALA A 121 -17.46 4.41 3.99
N GLU A 122 -17.26 4.64 2.69
CA GLU A 122 -16.72 3.63 1.77
C GLU A 122 -15.25 3.30 2.08
N GLU A 123 -14.44 4.31 2.37
CA GLU A 123 -13.04 4.13 2.72
C GLU A 123 -12.85 3.37 4.03
N VAL A 124 -13.67 3.65 5.04
CA VAL A 124 -13.65 2.90 6.30
C VAL A 124 -14.09 1.45 6.07
N ARG A 125 -15.13 1.20 5.26
CA ARG A 125 -15.52 -0.18 4.91
C ARG A 125 -14.39 -0.95 4.23
N ARG A 126 -13.65 -0.30 3.32
CA ARG A 126 -12.48 -0.91 2.66
C ARG A 126 -11.36 -1.19 3.66
N ALA A 127 -11.08 -0.24 4.55
CA ALA A 127 -10.08 -0.39 5.60
C ALA A 127 -10.43 -1.55 6.57
N GLU A 128 -11.69 -1.70 6.93
CA GLU A 128 -12.19 -2.82 7.75
C GLU A 128 -12.03 -4.17 7.02
N ALA A 129 -12.35 -4.22 5.73
CA ALA A 129 -12.19 -5.42 4.91
C ALA A 129 -10.71 -5.81 4.71
N GLU A 130 -9.82 -4.83 4.51
CA GLU A 130 -8.37 -5.00 4.51
C GLU A 130 -7.88 -5.56 5.86
N ALA A 131 -8.31 -4.95 6.98
CA ALA A 131 -7.94 -5.38 8.33
C ALA A 131 -8.37 -6.82 8.63
N ALA A 132 -9.55 -7.21 8.16
CA ALA A 132 -10.10 -8.55 8.29
C ALA A 132 -9.44 -9.60 7.35
N GLY A 133 -8.56 -9.17 6.44
CA GLY A 133 -7.97 -10.05 5.44
C GLY A 133 -8.97 -10.53 4.39
N ALA A 134 -10.04 -9.76 4.15
CA ALA A 134 -11.12 -10.07 3.22
C ALA A 134 -10.95 -9.36 1.87
N ALA A 135 -10.23 -8.23 1.83
CA ALA A 135 -9.99 -7.46 0.61
C ALA A 135 -8.54 -6.99 0.50
N GLY A 136 -8.21 -6.49 -0.69
CA GLY A 136 -6.99 -5.72 -0.93
C GLY A 136 -5.69 -6.48 -0.59
N VAL A 137 -4.74 -5.76 -0.01
CA VAL A 137 -3.46 -6.33 0.43
C VAL A 137 -3.67 -7.30 1.59
N GLY A 138 -4.54 -6.97 2.54
CA GLY A 138 -4.84 -7.85 3.68
C GLY A 138 -5.28 -9.26 3.27
N ARG A 139 -6.09 -9.38 2.22
CA ARG A 139 -6.48 -10.68 1.65
C ARG A 139 -5.27 -11.46 1.14
N LEU A 140 -4.40 -10.80 0.36
CA LEU A 140 -3.22 -11.46 -0.20
C LEU A 140 -2.20 -11.83 0.88
N MET A 141 -2.03 -10.98 1.90
CA MET A 141 -1.16 -11.26 3.04
C MET A 141 -1.65 -12.49 3.82
N ARG A 142 -2.96 -12.56 4.12
CA ARG A 142 -3.55 -13.75 4.76
C ARG A 142 -3.26 -15.01 3.95
N LEU A 143 -3.55 -14.98 2.64
CA LEU A 143 -3.31 -16.13 1.76
C LEU A 143 -1.82 -16.50 1.71
N LEU A 144 -0.93 -15.51 1.62
CA LEU A 144 0.52 -15.72 1.60
C LEU A 144 1.01 -16.39 2.89
N GLU A 145 0.59 -15.88 4.05
CA GLU A 145 0.92 -16.43 5.37
C GLU A 145 0.38 -17.84 5.56
N GLU A 146 -0.83 -18.15 5.06
CA GLU A 146 -1.37 -19.51 5.07
C GLU A 146 -0.48 -20.52 4.30
N ARG A 147 0.26 -20.07 3.27
CA ARG A 147 1.16 -20.94 2.47
C ARG A 147 2.60 -20.95 2.97
N LEU A 148 3.09 -19.83 3.50
CA LEU A 148 4.49 -19.69 3.90
C LEU A 148 4.70 -19.93 5.40
N GLY A 149 3.70 -19.66 6.23
CA GLY A 149 3.87 -19.42 7.66
C GLY A 149 4.06 -17.93 7.93
N SER A 150 3.47 -17.42 9.02
CA SER A 150 3.55 -15.99 9.36
C SER A 150 4.94 -15.55 9.81
N ASP A 151 5.77 -16.48 10.28
CA ASP A 151 7.17 -16.27 10.66
C ASP A 151 8.10 -16.02 9.47
N ARG A 152 7.68 -16.42 8.26
CA ARG A 152 8.42 -16.14 7.02
C ARG A 152 8.34 -14.68 6.58
N VAL A 153 7.35 -13.92 7.02
CA VAL A 153 7.18 -12.51 6.66
C VAL A 153 7.98 -11.65 7.63
N ALA A 154 9.13 -11.13 7.18
CA ALA A 154 9.98 -10.27 8.00
C ALA A 154 9.48 -8.83 8.02
N ARG A 155 9.00 -8.31 6.88
CA ARG A 155 8.47 -6.94 6.75
C ARG A 155 7.44 -6.86 5.63
N ALA A 156 6.45 -5.99 5.79
CA ALA A 156 5.53 -5.62 4.71
C ALA A 156 5.29 -4.11 4.71
N PHE A 157 5.07 -3.54 3.52
CA PHE A 157 4.62 -2.17 3.31
C PHE A 157 3.70 -2.11 2.09
N GLY A 158 2.39 -2.12 2.31
CA GLY A 158 1.42 -2.30 1.24
C GLY A 158 1.66 -3.65 0.52
N PRO A 159 1.67 -3.69 -0.83
CA PRO A 159 1.88 -4.93 -1.57
C PRO A 159 3.32 -5.45 -1.52
N GLU A 160 4.27 -4.67 -1.00
CA GLU A 160 5.68 -5.05 -0.94
C GLU A 160 5.97 -5.85 0.32
N VAL A 161 6.51 -7.06 0.15
CA VAL A 161 6.76 -8.02 1.23
C VAL A 161 8.22 -8.46 1.16
N ILE A 162 8.90 -8.45 2.30
CA ILE A 162 10.25 -8.98 2.46
C ILE A 162 10.16 -10.21 3.35
N LEU A 163 10.66 -11.34 2.84
CA LEU A 163 10.75 -12.58 3.59
C LEU A 163 11.97 -12.60 4.52
N ASP A 164 11.97 -13.52 5.48
CA ASP A 164 13.06 -13.77 6.45
C ASP A 164 14.42 -14.11 5.83
N ASP A 165 14.43 -14.69 4.63
CA ASP A 165 15.62 -14.97 3.82
C ASP A 165 16.05 -13.80 2.91
N GLY A 166 15.38 -12.66 3.02
CA GLY A 166 15.65 -11.44 2.25
C GLY A 166 15.03 -11.42 0.85
N VAL A 167 14.23 -12.42 0.47
CA VAL A 167 13.50 -12.41 -0.80
C VAL A 167 12.43 -11.31 -0.76
N GLU A 168 12.43 -10.47 -1.79
CA GLU A 168 11.43 -9.43 -1.99
C GLU A 168 10.31 -9.90 -2.92
N LEU A 169 9.06 -9.66 -2.53
CA LEU A 169 7.85 -9.98 -3.26
C LEU A 169 7.02 -8.73 -3.46
N ASP A 170 6.59 -8.50 -4.70
CA ASP A 170 5.61 -7.47 -5.03
C ASP A 170 4.25 -8.14 -5.33
N LEU A 171 3.33 -8.03 -4.38
CA LEU A 171 1.95 -8.52 -4.51
C LEU A 171 1.09 -7.62 -5.39
N GLY A 172 1.58 -6.46 -5.85
CA GLY A 172 0.79 -5.47 -6.58
C GLY A 172 0.27 -5.98 -7.91
N ARG A 173 1.02 -6.88 -8.57
CA ARG A 173 0.53 -7.56 -9.79
C ARG A 173 -0.58 -8.56 -9.48
N VAL A 174 -0.47 -9.31 -8.38
CA VAL A 174 -1.48 -10.27 -7.95
C VAL A 174 -2.75 -9.52 -7.51
N LEU A 175 -2.59 -8.41 -6.80
CA LEU A 175 -3.69 -7.56 -6.38
C LEU A 175 -4.52 -7.08 -7.56
N ARG A 176 -3.89 -6.40 -8.53
CA ARG A 176 -4.58 -5.93 -9.75
C ARG A 176 -5.23 -7.04 -10.56
N ALA A 177 -4.62 -8.24 -10.58
CA ALA A 177 -5.17 -9.36 -11.33
C ALA A 177 -6.33 -10.07 -10.62
N THR A 178 -6.55 -9.81 -9.33
CA THR A 178 -7.52 -10.57 -8.52
C THR A 178 -8.53 -9.70 -7.78
N GLU A 179 -8.46 -8.37 -7.91
CA GLU A 179 -9.28 -7.41 -7.17
C GLU A 179 -10.78 -7.74 -7.25
N ASP A 180 -11.30 -7.91 -8.47
CA ASP A 180 -12.71 -8.26 -8.74
C ASP A 180 -12.95 -9.76 -8.95
N GLU A 181 -11.94 -10.59 -8.68
CA GLU A 181 -11.99 -12.03 -8.89
C GLU A 181 -12.34 -12.79 -7.61
N SER A 182 -12.77 -14.04 -7.80
CA SER A 182 -13.09 -14.94 -6.69
C SER A 182 -11.87 -15.25 -5.80
N GLU A 183 -12.14 -15.65 -4.54
CA GLU A 183 -11.08 -16.10 -3.62
C GLU A 183 -10.27 -17.27 -4.18
N ALA A 184 -10.89 -18.17 -4.96
CA ALA A 184 -10.20 -19.27 -5.61
C ALA A 184 -9.15 -18.79 -6.64
N ALA A 185 -9.44 -17.71 -7.37
CA ALA A 185 -8.49 -17.11 -8.30
C ALA A 185 -7.31 -16.46 -7.55
N ALA A 186 -7.59 -15.77 -6.44
CA ALA A 186 -6.55 -15.20 -5.58
C ALA A 186 -5.65 -16.29 -4.98
N VAL A 187 -6.23 -17.39 -4.50
CA VAL A 187 -5.50 -18.58 -4.03
C VAL A 187 -4.57 -19.11 -5.12
N GLN A 188 -5.09 -19.35 -6.33
CA GLN A 188 -4.29 -19.87 -7.43
C GLN A 188 -3.13 -18.94 -7.80
N ALA A 189 -3.35 -17.63 -7.78
CA ALA A 189 -2.32 -16.65 -8.06
C ALA A 189 -1.20 -16.65 -6.99
N ILE A 190 -1.58 -16.75 -5.71
CA ILE A 190 -0.62 -16.86 -4.59
C ILE A 190 0.14 -18.19 -4.64
N ASP A 191 -0.53 -19.31 -4.90
CA ASP A 191 0.12 -20.62 -5.00
C ASP A 191 1.17 -20.62 -6.14
N LYS A 192 0.83 -19.99 -7.28
CA LYS A 192 1.77 -19.79 -8.38
C LYS A 192 2.96 -18.91 -7.95
N LEU A 193 2.72 -17.80 -7.27
CA LEU A 193 3.77 -16.91 -6.76
C LEU A 193 4.71 -17.66 -5.80
N VAL A 194 4.15 -18.41 -4.86
CA VAL A 194 4.89 -19.22 -3.88
C VAL A 194 5.70 -20.33 -4.55
N SER A 195 5.19 -20.95 -5.62
CA SER A 195 5.92 -21.99 -6.37
C SER A 195 7.17 -21.47 -7.08
N MET A 196 7.24 -20.16 -7.36
CA MET A 196 8.38 -19.51 -8.00
C MET A 196 9.45 -19.07 -6.99
N LEU A 197 9.20 -19.23 -5.68
CA LEU A 197 10.18 -18.86 -4.66
C LEU A 197 11.39 -19.80 -4.69
N PRO A 198 12.61 -19.25 -4.57
CA PRO A 198 13.82 -20.05 -4.49
C PRO A 198 13.75 -20.99 -3.27
N GLY A 199 14.23 -22.23 -3.44
CA GLY A 199 14.27 -23.23 -2.36
C GLY A 199 12.96 -24.02 -2.12
N ARG A 200 11.85 -23.71 -2.81
CA ARG A 200 10.58 -24.46 -2.70
C ARG A 200 10.32 -25.53 -3.78
N GLY A 201 11.35 -25.96 -4.50
CA GLY A 201 11.30 -27.19 -5.29
C GLY A 201 10.59 -27.09 -6.64
N GLY A 202 10.66 -25.95 -7.31
CA GLY A 202 10.64 -25.98 -8.78
C GLY A 202 11.89 -26.72 -9.22
N ALA A 203 11.76 -27.80 -9.99
CA ALA A 203 12.89 -28.52 -10.57
C ALA A 203 13.84 -27.49 -11.20
N GLY A 204 14.96 -27.23 -10.54
CA GLY A 204 16.01 -26.41 -11.12
C GLY A 204 16.38 -27.10 -12.41
N LEU A 205 16.19 -26.41 -13.53
CA LEU A 205 16.72 -26.89 -14.81
C LEU A 205 18.21 -27.13 -14.58
N ALA A 206 18.70 -28.28 -15.02
CA ALA A 206 20.12 -28.59 -14.89
C ALA A 206 20.92 -27.47 -15.57
N TRP A 207 22.12 -27.16 -15.07
CA TRP A 207 22.94 -26.10 -15.67
C TRP A 207 23.12 -26.31 -17.18
N GLU A 208 23.21 -27.58 -17.60
CA GLU A 208 23.26 -28.00 -19.01
C GLU A 208 22.02 -27.59 -19.83
N GLU A 209 20.83 -27.50 -19.22
CA GLU A 209 19.58 -27.06 -19.88
C GLU A 209 19.47 -25.52 -19.97
N ILE A 210 20.11 -24.82 -19.04
CA ILE A 210 20.10 -23.36 -18.94
C ILE A 210 21.19 -22.74 -19.84
N GLU A 211 22.35 -23.40 -19.95
CA GLU A 211 23.54 -22.90 -20.66
C GLU A 211 23.21 -22.51 -22.11
N ALA A 212 22.46 -23.34 -22.82
CA ALA A 212 22.10 -23.07 -24.22
C ALA A 212 21.16 -21.87 -24.44
N ARG A 213 20.52 -21.36 -23.38
CA ARG A 213 19.52 -20.29 -23.42
C ARG A 213 20.02 -18.96 -22.85
N LEU A 214 20.87 -19.01 -21.82
CA LEU A 214 21.40 -17.81 -21.14
C LEU A 214 22.75 -17.36 -21.67
N VAL A 215 23.56 -18.27 -22.22
CA VAL A 215 24.86 -17.88 -22.76
C VAL A 215 24.64 -17.24 -24.13
N PRO A 216 25.18 -16.02 -24.39
CA PRO A 216 25.14 -15.42 -25.71
C PRO A 216 25.65 -16.43 -26.74
N ARG A 217 24.88 -16.67 -27.81
CA ARG A 217 25.32 -17.56 -28.88
C ARG A 217 26.62 -17.02 -29.46
N LEU A 218 27.70 -17.78 -29.30
CA LEU A 218 28.97 -17.51 -29.98
C LEU A 218 28.72 -17.58 -31.48
N VAL A 219 28.74 -16.42 -32.13
CA VAL A 219 28.54 -16.35 -33.57
C VAL A 219 29.87 -16.63 -34.26
N ALA A 220 29.86 -17.52 -35.26
CA ALA A 220 31.07 -17.91 -35.96
C ALA A 220 31.79 -16.68 -36.56
N PRO A 221 33.13 -16.66 -36.66
CA PRO A 221 33.87 -15.52 -37.22
C PRO A 221 33.40 -15.09 -38.61
N GLY A 222 32.94 -16.05 -39.43
CA GLY A 222 32.38 -15.80 -40.76
C GLY A 222 31.00 -15.13 -40.77
N PHE A 223 30.28 -15.05 -39.65
CA PHE A 223 29.05 -14.26 -39.54
C PHE A 223 29.36 -12.77 -39.48
N VAL A 224 30.31 -12.36 -38.63
CA VAL A 224 30.78 -10.97 -38.53
C VAL A 224 31.41 -10.50 -39.85
N ALA A 225 32.16 -11.37 -40.52
CA ALA A 225 32.73 -11.08 -41.84
C ALA A 225 31.66 -10.87 -42.93
N ARG A 226 30.51 -11.57 -42.85
CA ARG A 226 29.39 -11.42 -43.79
C ARG A 226 28.52 -10.18 -43.55
N LEU A 227 28.52 -9.64 -42.34
CA LEU A 227 27.81 -8.39 -42.01
C LEU A 227 28.41 -7.16 -42.72
N GLY A 228 29.67 -7.22 -43.16
CA GLY A 228 30.30 -6.19 -44.00
C GLY A 228 30.15 -4.76 -43.45
N ALA A 229 30.14 -3.76 -44.34
CA ALA A 229 29.88 -2.36 -43.98
C ALA A 229 28.39 -2.07 -43.68
N GLU A 230 27.48 -2.97 -44.06
CA GLU A 230 26.02 -2.83 -43.93
C GLU A 230 25.50 -3.21 -42.54
N GLY A 231 26.28 -3.95 -41.75
CA GLY A 231 25.93 -4.32 -40.36
C GLY A 231 26.01 -3.18 -39.35
N ARG A 232 26.52 -2.01 -39.75
CA ARG A 232 26.50 -0.78 -38.95
C ARG A 232 25.13 -0.14 -39.17
N GLY A 233 24.11 -0.66 -38.49
CA GLY A 233 22.78 -0.06 -38.52
C GLY A 233 22.84 1.46 -38.29
N ALA A 234 21.89 2.20 -38.85
CA ALA A 234 21.86 3.68 -38.86
C ALA A 234 21.92 4.37 -37.48
N LEU A 235 21.92 3.60 -36.39
CA LEU A 235 22.11 4.04 -35.00
C LEU A 235 23.59 4.12 -34.56
N ALA A 236 24.55 3.64 -35.37
CA ALA A 236 25.96 3.85 -35.11
C ALA A 236 26.32 5.30 -35.47
N ALA A 237 26.05 6.23 -34.55
CA ALA A 237 26.39 7.64 -34.67
C ALA A 237 27.90 7.83 -34.92
N ARG A 238 28.24 8.80 -35.79
CA ARG A 238 29.61 9.30 -35.97
C ARG A 238 30.02 10.20 -34.82
#